data_AF-A0A670JAX5-F1
#
_entry.id   AF-A0A670JAX5-F1
#
_cell.length_a   1.000
_cell.length_b   1.000
_cell.length_c   1.000
_cell.angle_alpha   90.00
_cell.angle_beta   90.00
_cell.angle_gamma   90.00
#
_symmetry.space_group_name_H-M   'P 1'
#
loop_
_entity.id
_entity.type
_entity.pdbx_description
1 polymer ?
#
loop_
_entity_poly.entity_id
_entity_poly.type
_entity_poly.pdbx_seq_one_letter_code
_entity_poly.pdbx_strand_id
1 'polypeptide(L)'
;MLFLCIRVPCKVCCRVKHKHGQGYQNVSHTQKSLEEDHCWGLPAHLGRKLAVWKTLVFGNQILPSSMQIKKATVFLNPAACKGKARSLFEKNAAPILHLSGLDVTVVKTDYEGQAKKLLELMENTDMIIVAGGDGTLQEVITGLLRRVDEAAFSKIPIGFIPLGKTSTLSHTLYPESANQVQHITDATLSILKGETIPLDVLQIKGNKDQPVFAVTGLRWGSYRDAGAKVSKYWYLGPLKIKAAHFFNTLKEWPQKHLASLSYLDPTPRPPEEPEQKTPRPPLYIRLYKRLAHYWTPVPKEIPKEVTPEAWREMQLSAIEFSVTTQNRHLDLKRTEDFMNICIEPDSISKGEYIKRGSQKMEDPHLCPEGSQCLQASRCILQLPEDTEGFLAVDSEEYEVMPVEVKLLPRKLRFFCDARKKEQMLQGAS
;
A
#
# COMPACT_ATOMS: atom_id res chain seq x y z
N MET A 1 34.79 10.64 -7.06
CA MET A 1 33.99 10.57 -8.30
C MET A 1 32.72 11.39 -8.05
N LEU A 2 32.63 12.59 -8.63
CA LEU A 2 31.51 13.51 -8.40
C LEU A 2 30.22 12.96 -9.00
N PHE A 3 29.16 12.87 -8.19
CA PHE A 3 27.82 12.47 -8.62
C PHE A 3 27.12 13.65 -9.31
N LEU A 4 26.86 13.50 -10.62
CA LEU A 4 26.13 14.46 -11.43
C LEU A 4 24.62 14.16 -11.31
N CYS A 5 23.94 14.86 -10.40
CA CYS A 5 22.48 14.84 -10.31
C CYS A 5 21.91 15.68 -11.46
N ILE A 6 21.47 15.04 -12.54
CA ILE A 6 20.87 15.74 -13.68
C ILE A 6 19.46 16.23 -13.28
N ARG A 7 19.38 17.45 -12.77
CA ARG A 7 18.14 18.23 -12.71
C ARG A 7 17.73 18.55 -14.15
N VAL A 8 16.66 17.94 -14.64
CA VAL A 8 15.98 18.42 -15.86
C VAL A 8 14.95 19.47 -15.43
N PRO A 9 15.12 20.76 -15.77
CA PRO A 9 14.15 21.78 -15.42
C PRO A 9 13.00 21.76 -16.44
N CYS A 10 11.91 21.05 -16.16
CA CYS A 10 10.64 21.30 -16.82
C CYS A 10 10.00 22.55 -16.17
N LYS A 11 10.40 23.75 -16.62
CA LYS A 11 9.68 24.98 -16.30
C LYS A 11 8.38 25.02 -17.10
N VAL A 12 7.30 24.45 -16.55
CA VAL A 12 5.95 24.92 -16.89
C VAL A 12 5.66 26.08 -15.96
N CYS A 13 5.73 27.29 -16.50
CA CYS A 13 5.59 28.53 -15.75
C CYS A 13 4.12 28.67 -15.28
N CYS A 14 3.84 28.43 -14.00
CA CYS A 14 2.60 28.88 -13.36
C CYS A 14 2.55 30.41 -13.46
N ARG A 15 1.73 30.92 -14.38
CA ARG A 15 1.56 32.36 -14.61
C ARG A 15 0.62 32.89 -13.54
N VAL A 16 1.17 33.42 -12.45
CA VAL A 16 0.40 34.21 -11.46
C VAL A 16 -0.07 35.48 -12.17
N LYS A 17 -1.36 35.55 -12.52
CA LYS A 17 -1.96 36.78 -13.04
C LYS A 17 -2.34 37.66 -11.85
N HIS A 18 -1.56 38.72 -11.63
CA HIS A 18 -2.00 39.84 -10.80
C HIS A 18 -3.05 40.65 -11.59
N LYS A 19 -4.30 40.67 -11.11
CA LYS A 19 -5.28 41.68 -11.51
C LYS A 19 -5.47 42.65 -10.36
N HIS A 20 -5.10 43.92 -10.59
CA HIS A 20 -5.52 45.04 -9.77
C HIS A 20 -7.00 45.37 -10.02
N GLY A 21 -7.76 45.60 -8.94
CA GLY A 21 -8.89 46.53 -8.95
C GLY A 21 -10.29 45.96 -9.20
N GLN A 22 -11.08 45.99 -8.12
CA GLN A 22 -12.53 46.25 -8.03
C GLN A 22 -13.54 45.14 -8.34
N GLY A 23 -14.42 44.91 -7.36
CA GLY A 23 -15.69 44.19 -7.51
C GLY A 23 -15.86 43.03 -6.53
N TYR A 24 -16.22 43.32 -5.29
CA TYR A 24 -16.83 42.31 -4.41
C TYR A 24 -18.22 41.97 -4.97
N GLN A 25 -18.39 40.74 -5.45
CA GLN A 25 -19.68 40.08 -5.46
C GLN A 25 -19.55 38.79 -4.68
N ASN A 26 -20.25 38.75 -3.53
CA ASN A 26 -20.53 37.53 -2.80
C ASN A 26 -21.31 36.60 -3.72
N VAL A 27 -20.71 35.47 -4.12
CA VAL A 27 -21.48 34.33 -4.58
C VAL A 27 -21.60 33.40 -3.39
N SER A 28 -22.79 33.44 -2.82
CA SER A 28 -23.31 32.55 -1.80
C SER A 28 -23.03 31.08 -2.13
N HIS A 29 -22.75 30.32 -1.06
CA HIS A 29 -22.73 28.88 -1.02
C HIS A 29 -23.78 28.25 -1.96
N THR A 30 -23.31 27.62 -3.02
CA THR A 30 -23.94 26.41 -3.57
C THR A 30 -22.81 25.51 -4.05
N GLN A 31 -22.46 24.58 -3.16
CA GLN A 31 -21.72 23.38 -3.47
C GLN A 31 -22.64 22.52 -4.37
N LYS A 32 -22.83 22.93 -5.63
CA LYS A 32 -23.52 22.12 -6.63
C LYS A 32 -22.56 21.01 -7.01
N SER A 33 -22.85 19.85 -6.44
CA SER A 33 -22.50 18.51 -6.92
C SER A 33 -21.84 18.50 -8.30
N LEU A 34 -20.59 18.02 -8.33
CA LEU A 34 -20.00 17.43 -9.53
C LEU A 34 -20.93 16.26 -9.94
N GLU A 35 -21.89 16.51 -10.81
CA GLU A 35 -22.72 15.47 -11.40
C GLU A 35 -21.81 14.47 -12.12
N GLU A 36 -21.86 13.23 -11.63
CA GLU A 36 -21.13 12.09 -12.16
C GLU A 36 -21.80 11.59 -13.43
N ASP A 37 -21.46 12.18 -14.58
CA ASP A 37 -21.86 11.59 -15.85
C ASP A 37 -21.03 10.33 -16.12
N HIS A 38 -21.72 9.19 -16.01
CA HIS A 38 -21.24 7.84 -16.28
C HIS A 38 -20.56 7.74 -17.66
N CYS A 39 -19.23 7.69 -17.65
CA CYS A 39 -18.41 7.47 -18.84
C CYS A 39 -17.85 6.04 -18.88
N TRP A 40 -18.69 5.04 -18.63
CA TRP A 40 -18.30 3.64 -18.79
C TRP A 40 -18.15 3.30 -20.28
N GLY A 41 -16.96 2.82 -20.69
CA GLY A 41 -16.73 2.35 -22.06
C GLY A 41 -16.17 3.37 -23.07
N LEU A 42 -15.80 4.58 -22.66
CA LEU A 42 -15.17 5.53 -23.60
C LEU A 42 -13.82 5.03 -24.14
N PRO A 43 -13.48 5.30 -25.41
CA PRO A 43 -12.14 5.07 -25.94
C PRO A 43 -11.07 5.78 -25.12
N ALA A 44 -9.91 5.15 -24.92
CA ALA A 44 -8.85 5.63 -24.03
C ALA A 44 -8.44 7.09 -24.28
N HIS A 45 -8.42 7.54 -25.54
CA HIS A 45 -8.08 8.92 -25.89
C HIS A 45 -9.14 9.94 -25.42
N LEU A 46 -10.43 9.60 -25.50
CA LEU A 46 -11.51 10.48 -25.04
C LEU A 46 -11.54 10.54 -23.50
N GLY A 47 -11.31 9.41 -22.84
CA GLY A 47 -11.14 9.35 -21.38
C GLY A 47 -10.02 10.26 -20.89
N ARG A 48 -8.85 10.27 -21.56
CA ARG A 48 -7.75 11.20 -21.23
C ARG A 48 -8.16 12.66 -21.36
N LYS A 49 -8.84 13.03 -22.46
CA LYS A 49 -9.29 14.41 -22.68
C LYS A 49 -10.25 14.87 -21.58
N LEU A 50 -11.21 14.02 -21.21
CA LEU A 50 -12.15 14.32 -20.13
C LEU A 50 -11.42 14.50 -18.79
N ALA A 51 -10.50 13.60 -18.46
CA ALA A 51 -9.72 13.69 -17.21
C ALA A 51 -8.88 14.97 -17.15
N VAL A 52 -8.20 15.33 -18.25
CA VAL A 52 -7.46 16.58 -18.37
C VAL A 52 -8.37 17.80 -18.21
N TRP A 53 -9.55 17.78 -18.83
CA TRP A 53 -10.51 18.88 -18.69
C TRP A 53 -11.00 19.05 -17.24
N LYS A 54 -11.39 17.94 -16.56
CA LYS A 54 -11.75 17.95 -15.14
C LYS A 54 -10.63 18.50 -14.26
N THR A 55 -9.39 18.13 -14.57
CA THR A 55 -8.20 18.61 -13.87
C THR A 55 -7.97 20.10 -14.07
N LEU A 56 -8.14 20.60 -15.30
CA LEU A 56 -7.97 22.01 -15.60
C LEU A 56 -8.96 22.88 -14.81
N VAL A 57 -10.20 22.41 -14.65
CA VAL A 57 -11.21 23.07 -13.80
C VAL A 57 -10.73 23.15 -12.35
N PHE A 58 -10.11 22.07 -11.84
CA PHE A 58 -9.54 22.04 -10.50
C PHE A 58 -8.32 22.98 -10.35
N GLY A 59 -7.38 22.96 -11.30
CA GLY A 59 -6.16 23.77 -11.27
C GLY A 59 -6.38 25.27 -11.48
N ASN A 60 -7.50 25.67 -12.10
CA ASN A 60 -7.86 27.08 -12.30
C ASN A 60 -8.51 27.73 -11.08
N GLN A 61 -8.59 27.03 -9.94
CA GLN A 61 -9.08 27.60 -8.69
C GLN A 61 -8.11 28.66 -8.15
N ILE A 62 -8.67 29.75 -7.62
CA ILE A 62 -7.88 30.86 -7.10
C ILE A 62 -7.44 30.51 -5.67
N LEU A 63 -6.13 30.52 -5.43
CA LEU A 63 -5.57 30.37 -4.10
C LEU A 63 -5.30 31.75 -3.48
N PRO A 64 -5.63 31.98 -2.20
CA PRO A 64 -5.26 33.20 -1.50
C PRO A 64 -3.75 33.28 -1.35
N SER A 65 -3.17 34.49 -1.40
CA SER A 65 -1.72 34.70 -1.36
C SER A 65 -1.03 34.18 -0.09
N SER A 66 -1.79 33.94 0.99
CA SER A 66 -1.31 33.36 2.25
C SER A 66 -1.16 31.84 2.21
N MET A 67 -1.82 31.15 1.28
CA MET A 67 -1.81 29.70 1.18
C MET A 67 -0.67 29.23 0.29
N GLN A 68 0.14 28.29 0.81
CA GLN A 68 1.22 27.67 0.06
C GLN A 68 0.69 26.59 -0.87
N ILE A 69 1.36 26.42 -2.02
CA ILE A 69 1.08 25.34 -2.96
C ILE A 69 1.45 24.01 -2.29
N LYS A 70 0.55 23.04 -2.39
CA LYS A 70 0.78 21.69 -1.86
C LYS A 70 1.87 20.99 -2.67
N LYS A 71 2.80 20.36 -1.96
CA LYS A 71 3.93 19.61 -2.55
C LYS A 71 3.63 18.12 -2.62
N ALA A 72 3.77 17.54 -3.81
CA ALA A 72 3.58 16.13 -4.06
C ALA A 72 4.89 15.49 -4.52
N THR A 73 5.31 14.41 -3.85
CA THR A 73 6.47 13.62 -4.32
C THR A 73 5.98 12.29 -4.89
N VAL A 74 6.30 12.04 -6.15
CA VAL A 74 5.89 10.85 -6.88
C VAL A 74 7.06 9.87 -6.96
N PHE A 75 6.90 8.67 -6.42
CA PHE A 75 7.82 7.55 -6.61
C PHE A 75 7.36 6.70 -7.79
N LEU A 76 8.09 6.74 -8.89
CA LEU A 76 7.79 5.99 -10.11
C LEU A 76 8.79 4.84 -10.27
N ASN A 77 8.27 3.61 -10.34
CA ASN A 77 9.04 2.46 -10.80
C ASN A 77 8.88 2.28 -12.32
N PRO A 78 9.87 2.68 -13.15
CA PRO A 78 9.78 2.57 -14.60
C PRO A 78 9.82 1.12 -15.09
N ALA A 79 10.43 0.19 -14.35
CA ALA A 79 10.57 -1.22 -14.70
C ALA A 79 9.26 -2.01 -14.50
N ALA A 80 8.31 -1.47 -13.72
CA ALA A 80 7.02 -2.10 -13.48
C ALA A 80 6.24 -2.38 -14.78
N CYS A 81 5.36 -3.40 -14.72
CA CYS A 81 4.57 -3.87 -15.86
C CYS A 81 5.41 -4.15 -17.13
N LYS A 82 6.54 -4.85 -16.97
CA LYS A 82 7.47 -5.19 -18.06
C LYS A 82 8.04 -3.94 -18.77
N GLY A 83 8.40 -2.91 -18.01
CA GLY A 83 9.01 -1.67 -18.52
C GLY A 83 8.03 -0.68 -19.17
N LYS A 84 6.72 -0.93 -19.12
CA LYS A 84 5.69 -0.03 -19.70
C LYS A 84 5.21 1.06 -18.75
N ALA A 85 5.49 0.93 -17.45
CA ALA A 85 5.01 1.83 -16.41
C ALA A 85 5.38 3.30 -16.68
N ARG A 86 6.62 3.57 -17.11
CA ARG A 86 7.04 4.93 -17.49
C ARG A 86 6.14 5.54 -18.56
N SER A 87 5.91 4.83 -19.67
CA SER A 87 5.07 5.37 -20.75
C SER A 87 3.60 5.50 -20.32
N LEU A 88 3.10 4.63 -19.45
CA LEU A 88 1.73 4.71 -18.94
C LEU A 88 1.55 5.93 -18.03
N PHE A 89 2.50 6.15 -17.12
CA PHE A 89 2.50 7.30 -16.22
C PHE A 89 2.56 8.62 -16.98
N GLU A 90 3.55 8.79 -17.87
CA GLU A 90 3.78 10.03 -18.62
C GLU A 90 2.61 10.40 -19.54
N LYS A 91 1.87 9.39 -20.06
CA LYS A 91 0.73 9.62 -20.96
C LYS A 91 -0.60 9.86 -20.24
N ASN A 92 -0.80 9.22 -19.08
CA ASN A 92 -2.12 9.15 -18.45
C ASN A 92 -2.20 9.95 -17.14
N ALA A 93 -1.15 9.92 -16.30
CA ALA A 93 -1.17 10.51 -14.95
C ALA A 93 -0.38 11.82 -14.87
N ALA A 94 0.80 11.91 -15.50
CA ALA A 94 1.64 13.10 -15.42
C ALA A 94 0.93 14.40 -15.89
N PRO A 95 0.14 14.40 -17.00
CA PRO A 95 -0.58 15.60 -17.41
C PRO A 95 -1.61 16.05 -16.38
N ILE A 96 -2.28 15.11 -15.71
CA ILE A 96 -3.26 15.38 -14.65
C ILE A 96 -2.55 16.02 -13.44
N LEU A 97 -1.44 15.45 -13.01
CA LEU A 97 -0.70 15.97 -11.86
C LEU A 97 -0.15 17.39 -12.13
N HIS A 98 0.43 17.65 -13.30
CA HIS A 98 1.00 18.96 -13.61
C HIS A 98 -0.05 20.06 -13.85
N LEU A 99 -1.26 19.71 -14.29
CA LEU A 99 -2.36 20.68 -14.49
C LEU A 99 -3.16 20.95 -13.21
N SER A 100 -2.95 20.18 -12.15
CA SER A 100 -3.73 20.27 -10.91
C SER A 100 -3.35 21.45 -9.99
N GLY A 101 -2.29 22.19 -10.31
CA GLY A 101 -1.78 23.27 -9.46
C GLY A 101 -0.95 22.80 -8.26
N LEU A 102 -0.48 21.54 -8.26
CA LEU A 102 0.44 20.98 -7.28
C LEU A 102 1.91 21.21 -7.68
N ASP A 103 2.79 21.34 -6.70
CA ASP A 103 4.25 21.29 -6.92
C ASP A 103 4.69 19.82 -6.92
N VAL A 104 4.80 19.24 -8.12
CA VAL A 104 5.00 17.80 -8.31
C VAL A 104 6.46 17.49 -8.62
N THR A 105 7.10 16.75 -7.71
CA THR A 105 8.46 16.21 -7.91
C THR A 105 8.38 14.73 -8.23
N VAL A 106 8.81 14.33 -9.42
CA VAL A 106 8.83 12.91 -9.83
C VAL A 106 10.22 12.33 -9.63
N VAL A 107 10.31 11.33 -8.75
CA VAL A 107 11.50 10.52 -8.50
C VAL A 107 11.33 9.17 -9.19
N LYS A 108 12.30 8.83 -10.03
CA LYS A 108 12.37 7.52 -10.69
C LYS A 108 13.25 6.60 -9.87
N THR A 109 12.78 5.39 -9.61
CA THR A 109 13.60 4.34 -8.99
C THR A 109 14.31 3.54 -10.08
N ASP A 110 15.60 3.32 -9.88
CA ASP A 110 16.48 2.56 -10.78
C ASP A 110 16.56 1.09 -10.36
N TYR A 111 16.51 0.80 -9.05
CA TYR A 111 16.60 -0.55 -8.50
C TYR A 111 15.76 -0.72 -7.22
N GLU A 112 15.55 -1.98 -6.84
CA GLU A 112 14.79 -2.40 -5.65
C GLU A 112 15.38 -1.84 -4.35
N GLY A 113 14.53 -1.29 -3.49
CA GLY A 113 14.94 -0.69 -2.21
C GLY A 113 15.54 0.72 -2.33
N GLN A 114 15.67 1.30 -3.53
CA GLN A 114 16.05 2.70 -3.68
C GLN A 114 14.96 3.64 -3.15
N ALA A 115 13.68 3.32 -3.37
CA ALA A 115 12.57 4.11 -2.83
C ALA A 115 12.66 4.20 -1.31
N LYS A 116 12.90 3.07 -0.65
CA LYS A 116 13.08 2.98 0.79
C LYS A 116 14.19 3.88 1.32
N LYS A 117 15.40 3.81 0.73
CA LYS A 117 16.54 4.66 1.13
C LYS A 117 16.27 6.15 0.90
N LEU A 118 15.67 6.50 -0.24
CA LEU A 118 15.35 7.89 -0.53
C LEU A 118 14.28 8.42 0.43
N LEU A 119 13.30 7.58 0.76
CA LEU A 119 12.25 7.95 1.68
C LEU A 119 12.74 8.08 3.10
N GLU A 120 13.84 7.45 3.52
CA GLU A 120 14.48 7.73 4.83
C GLU A 120 15.09 9.13 4.89
N LEU A 121 15.62 9.62 3.77
CA LEU A 121 16.31 10.92 3.65
C LEU A 121 15.39 12.07 3.21
N MET A 122 14.16 11.75 2.79
CA MET A 122 13.23 12.73 2.24
C MET A 122 12.85 13.79 3.27
N GLU A 123 12.71 15.03 2.80
CA GLU A 123 12.16 16.14 3.59
C GLU A 123 10.64 16.07 3.69
N ASN A 124 10.02 17.04 4.37
CA ASN A 124 8.58 17.09 4.54
C ASN A 124 7.87 17.39 3.22
N THR A 125 6.84 16.60 2.92
CA THR A 125 5.97 16.72 1.75
C THR A 125 4.52 16.68 2.20
N ASP A 126 3.60 17.34 1.49
CA ASP A 126 2.18 17.33 1.86
C ASP A 126 1.47 16.04 1.42
N MET A 127 1.98 15.39 0.38
CA MET A 127 1.48 14.10 -0.10
C MET A 127 2.56 13.28 -0.79
N ILE A 128 2.45 11.96 -0.66
CA ILE A 128 3.34 10.99 -1.31
C ILE A 128 2.50 10.23 -2.33
N ILE A 129 2.98 10.08 -3.55
CA ILE A 129 2.28 9.35 -4.60
C ILE A 129 3.17 8.20 -5.05
N VAL A 130 2.67 6.98 -5.04
CA VAL A 130 3.38 5.79 -5.52
C VAL A 130 2.80 5.36 -6.85
N ALA A 131 3.62 5.32 -7.88
CA ALA A 131 3.25 4.92 -9.23
C ALA A 131 3.99 3.62 -9.59
N GLY A 132 3.30 2.49 -9.45
CA GLY A 132 3.94 1.17 -9.55
C GLY A 132 2.97 0.01 -9.33
N GLY A 133 3.51 -1.11 -8.86
CA GLY A 133 2.73 -2.25 -8.35
C GLY A 133 2.83 -2.36 -6.83
N ASP A 134 2.32 -3.46 -6.29
CA ASP A 134 2.23 -3.69 -4.84
C ASP A 134 3.62 -3.70 -4.16
N GLY A 135 4.66 -4.30 -4.76
CA GLY A 135 6.03 -4.25 -4.21
C GLY A 135 6.61 -2.84 -4.11
N THR A 136 6.42 -1.99 -5.13
CA THR A 136 6.86 -0.58 -5.06
C THR A 136 6.14 0.20 -3.95
N LEU A 137 4.87 -0.13 -3.70
CA LEU A 137 4.12 0.44 -2.59
C LEU A 137 4.63 -0.06 -1.24
N GLN A 138 4.92 -1.35 -1.12
CA GLN A 138 5.50 -1.96 0.07
C GLN A 138 6.89 -1.36 0.39
N GLU A 139 7.75 -1.14 -0.59
CA GLU A 139 9.04 -0.47 -0.41
C GLU A 139 8.89 0.94 0.18
N VAL A 140 7.97 1.74 -0.37
CA VAL A 140 7.70 3.12 0.09
C VAL A 140 7.17 3.08 1.52
N ILE A 141 6.20 2.23 1.81
CA ILE A 141 5.61 2.12 3.15
C ILE A 141 6.64 1.65 4.17
N THR A 142 7.45 0.66 3.79
CA THR A 142 8.54 0.17 4.63
C THR A 142 9.57 1.27 4.89
N GLY A 143 9.94 2.06 3.87
CA GLY A 143 10.80 3.23 4.05
C GLY A 143 10.18 4.29 4.98
N LEU A 144 8.87 4.47 4.92
CA LEU A 144 8.16 5.51 5.67
C LEU A 144 8.09 5.18 7.16
N LEU A 145 7.73 3.92 7.46
CA LEU A 145 7.55 3.42 8.82
C LEU A 145 8.87 2.99 9.49
N ARG A 146 9.98 2.96 8.76
CA ARG A 146 11.32 2.78 9.36
C ARG A 146 11.95 4.10 9.81
N ARG A 147 11.35 5.24 9.48
CA ARG A 147 11.89 6.55 9.86
C ARG A 147 11.79 6.77 11.37
N VAL A 148 12.78 7.47 11.93
CA VAL A 148 12.74 7.93 13.32
C VAL A 148 11.54 8.87 13.58
N ASP A 149 11.19 9.68 12.59
CA ASP A 149 10.06 10.61 12.64
C ASP A 149 8.75 10.00 12.09
N GLU A 150 8.58 8.67 12.15
CA GLU A 150 7.44 7.96 11.54
C GLU A 150 6.07 8.51 11.95
N ALA A 151 5.90 8.96 13.20
CA ALA A 151 4.61 9.44 13.72
C ALA A 151 4.10 10.72 13.02
N ALA A 152 5.01 11.52 12.44
CA ALA A 152 4.64 12.67 11.63
C ALA A 152 4.36 12.26 10.18
N PHE A 153 5.19 11.37 9.63
CA PHE A 153 5.08 10.93 8.24
C PHE A 153 3.90 9.99 7.99
N SER A 154 3.48 9.20 8.97
CA SER A 154 2.32 8.29 8.85
C SER A 154 1.01 9.05 8.67
N LYS A 155 0.97 10.34 9.01
CA LYS A 155 -0.17 11.23 8.82
C LYS A 155 -0.24 11.81 7.40
N ILE A 156 0.86 11.77 6.65
CA ILE A 156 0.92 12.24 5.27
C ILE A 156 0.11 11.27 4.40
N PRO A 157 -0.88 11.75 3.64
CA PRO A 157 -1.69 10.87 2.82
C PRO A 157 -0.89 10.33 1.62
N ILE A 158 -1.10 9.05 1.34
CA ILE A 158 -0.44 8.30 0.27
C ILE A 158 -1.42 8.09 -0.88
N GLY A 159 -1.04 8.52 -2.07
CA GLY A 159 -1.75 8.24 -3.32
C GLY A 159 -1.15 7.02 -3.99
N PHE A 160 -1.99 6.15 -4.55
CA PHE A 160 -1.51 4.98 -5.26
C PHE A 160 -2.01 5.00 -6.71
N ILE A 161 -1.08 4.96 -7.65
CA ILE A 161 -1.35 4.90 -9.08
C ILE A 161 -0.99 3.49 -9.56
N PRO A 162 -1.98 2.61 -9.81
CA PRO A 162 -1.74 1.24 -10.18
C PRO A 162 -1.22 1.17 -11.63
N LEU A 163 0.09 0.98 -11.78
CA LEU A 163 0.75 0.73 -13.06
C LEU A 163 1.07 -0.75 -13.28
N GLY A 164 0.88 -1.58 -12.25
CA GLY A 164 1.01 -3.03 -12.30
C GLY A 164 -0.06 -3.71 -13.17
N LYS A 165 0.10 -5.03 -13.38
CA LYS A 165 -0.89 -5.85 -14.09
C LYS A 165 -2.06 -6.25 -13.19
N THR A 166 -1.72 -6.60 -11.96
CA THR A 166 -2.62 -6.93 -10.87
C THR A 166 -2.17 -6.08 -9.70
N SER A 167 -3.11 -5.45 -9.02
CA SER A 167 -2.83 -4.73 -7.78
C SER A 167 -3.96 -5.00 -6.81
N THR A 168 -3.61 -5.56 -5.67
CA THR A 168 -4.58 -6.00 -4.66
C THR A 168 -5.27 -4.80 -4.00
N LEU A 169 -4.52 -3.74 -3.70
CA LEU A 169 -5.07 -2.53 -3.06
C LEU A 169 -5.87 -1.63 -3.98
N SER A 170 -5.64 -1.66 -5.29
CA SER A 170 -6.37 -0.78 -6.20
C SER A 170 -7.87 -1.08 -6.22
N HIS A 171 -8.27 -2.35 -6.05
CA HIS A 171 -9.67 -2.77 -5.97
C HIS A 171 -10.39 -2.26 -4.71
N THR A 172 -9.63 -2.04 -3.62
CA THR A 172 -10.14 -1.39 -2.41
C THR A 172 -10.33 0.11 -2.65
N LEU A 173 -9.30 0.79 -3.15
CA LEU A 173 -9.25 2.25 -3.21
C LEU A 173 -10.11 2.85 -4.33
N TYR A 174 -10.24 2.13 -5.45
CA TYR A 174 -10.83 2.63 -6.68
C TYR A 174 -11.89 1.66 -7.21
N PRO A 175 -12.90 2.16 -7.95
CA PRO A 175 -13.86 1.30 -8.62
C PRO A 175 -13.16 0.40 -9.66
N GLU A 176 -13.72 -0.78 -9.88
CA GLU A 176 -13.24 -1.67 -10.93
C GLU A 176 -13.46 -1.05 -12.30
N SER A 177 -12.48 -1.22 -13.18
CA SER A 177 -12.52 -0.64 -14.52
C SER A 177 -12.01 -1.63 -15.55
N ALA A 178 -12.72 -1.75 -16.67
CA ALA A 178 -12.35 -2.64 -17.77
C ALA A 178 -11.07 -2.20 -18.49
N ASN A 179 -10.72 -0.92 -18.45
CA ASN A 179 -9.57 -0.36 -19.16
C ASN A 179 -8.50 0.15 -18.20
N GLN A 180 -7.27 -0.35 -18.34
CA GLN A 180 -6.11 0.07 -17.54
C GLN A 180 -5.88 1.60 -17.59
N VAL A 181 -6.12 2.23 -18.73
CA VAL A 181 -5.96 3.69 -18.86
C VAL A 181 -6.98 4.44 -18.00
N GLN A 182 -8.24 3.99 -18.00
CA GLN A 182 -9.30 4.57 -17.16
C GLN A 182 -8.96 4.38 -15.68
N HIS A 183 -8.50 3.19 -15.30
CA HIS A 183 -8.07 2.91 -13.93
C HIS A 183 -7.00 3.91 -13.44
N ILE A 184 -5.97 4.15 -14.27
CA ILE A 184 -4.89 5.09 -13.95
C ILE A 184 -5.40 6.52 -13.85
N THR A 185 -6.23 6.96 -14.79
CA THR A 185 -6.78 8.33 -14.79
C THR A 185 -7.70 8.56 -13.60
N ASP A 186 -8.56 7.61 -13.28
CA ASP A 186 -9.52 7.71 -12.18
C ASP A 186 -8.81 7.66 -10.82
N ALA A 187 -7.80 6.81 -10.66
CA ALA A 187 -6.94 6.80 -9.48
C ALA A 187 -6.25 8.17 -9.29
N THR A 188 -5.70 8.73 -10.37
CA THR A 188 -5.04 10.05 -10.32
C THR A 188 -6.03 11.17 -9.97
N LEU A 189 -7.23 11.15 -10.54
CA LEU A 189 -8.29 12.12 -10.22
C LEU A 189 -8.76 12.00 -8.77
N SER A 190 -8.88 10.78 -8.23
CA SER A 190 -9.24 10.55 -6.82
C SER A 190 -8.20 11.13 -5.86
N ILE A 191 -6.91 11.04 -6.19
CA ILE A 191 -5.85 11.72 -5.43
C ILE A 191 -6.06 13.24 -5.43
N LEU A 192 -6.45 13.84 -6.56
CA LEU A 192 -6.71 15.28 -6.65
C LEU A 192 -7.97 15.72 -5.88
N LYS A 193 -9.02 14.89 -5.88
CA LYS A 193 -10.22 15.15 -5.07
C LYS A 193 -9.88 15.25 -3.58
N GLY A 194 -8.87 14.51 -3.13
CA GLY A 194 -8.32 14.65 -1.78
C GLY A 194 -9.05 13.83 -0.70
N GLU A 195 -9.97 12.94 -1.10
CA GLU A 195 -10.65 12.04 -0.18
C GLU A 195 -9.69 10.98 0.34
N THR A 196 -9.65 10.81 1.67
CA THR A 196 -8.75 9.85 2.32
C THR A 196 -9.49 8.86 3.20
N ILE A 197 -8.91 7.66 3.31
CA ILE A 197 -9.30 6.59 4.23
C ILE A 197 -8.09 6.09 5.02
N PRO A 198 -8.26 5.71 6.31
CA PRO A 198 -7.21 5.04 7.06
C PRO A 198 -7.15 3.56 6.67
N LEU A 199 -5.94 3.02 6.49
CA LEU A 199 -5.69 1.60 6.24
C LEU A 199 -4.80 0.99 7.34
N ASP A 200 -5.01 -0.30 7.57
CA ASP A 200 -4.20 -1.09 8.48
C ASP A 200 -2.90 -1.53 7.81
N VAL A 201 -1.86 -1.73 8.61
CA VAL A 201 -0.55 -2.21 8.13
C VAL A 201 -0.10 -3.37 9.03
N LEU A 202 0.48 -4.39 8.45
CA LEU A 202 1.16 -5.47 9.17
C LEU A 202 2.63 -5.10 9.33
N GLN A 203 3.11 -5.15 10.57
CA GLN A 203 4.53 -5.12 10.88
C GLN A 203 5.03 -6.55 10.98
N ILE A 204 5.95 -6.92 10.11
CA ILE A 204 6.57 -8.24 10.05
C ILE A 204 8.03 -8.09 10.48
N LYS A 205 8.37 -8.68 11.62
CA LYS A 205 9.71 -8.58 12.21
C LYS A 205 10.35 -9.97 12.22
N GLY A 206 11.47 -10.09 11.52
CA GLY A 206 12.36 -11.25 11.62
C GLY A 206 13.33 -11.11 12.81
N ASN A 207 13.97 -12.21 13.18
CA ASN A 207 14.90 -12.23 14.32
C ASN A 207 16.14 -11.34 14.14
N LYS A 208 16.65 -11.22 12.90
CA LYS A 208 17.92 -10.51 12.59
C LYS A 208 17.73 -9.26 11.74
N ASP A 209 16.58 -9.12 11.09
CA ASP A 209 16.32 -8.05 10.14
C ASP A 209 15.47 -6.91 10.71
N GLN A 210 15.65 -5.73 10.13
CA GLN A 210 14.77 -4.60 10.38
C GLN A 210 13.32 -4.93 9.95
N PRO A 211 12.31 -4.41 10.67
CA PRO A 211 10.91 -4.75 10.43
C PRO A 211 10.44 -4.34 9.04
N VAL A 212 9.83 -5.27 8.31
CA VAL A 212 9.19 -5.04 7.02
C VAL A 212 7.72 -4.72 7.26
N PHE A 213 7.14 -3.84 6.45
CA PHE A 213 5.74 -3.47 6.58
C PHE A 213 4.97 -3.87 5.33
N ALA A 214 3.78 -4.42 5.53
CA ALA A 214 2.91 -4.94 4.48
C ALA A 214 1.50 -4.39 4.65
N VAL A 215 0.79 -4.13 3.57
CA VAL A 215 -0.57 -3.60 3.59
C VAL A 215 -1.58 -4.70 3.30
N THR A 216 -1.25 -5.70 2.49
CA THR A 216 -2.21 -6.76 2.12
C THR A 216 -1.99 -8.03 2.91
N GLY A 217 -0.77 -8.57 2.91
CA GLY A 217 -0.53 -9.79 3.65
C GLY A 217 0.79 -10.49 3.42
N LEU A 218 0.99 -11.52 4.25
CA LEU A 218 2.06 -12.49 4.16
C LEU A 218 1.49 -13.84 3.71
N ARG A 219 2.20 -14.56 2.84
CA ARG A 219 1.85 -15.91 2.40
C ARG A 219 3.06 -16.82 2.40
N TRP A 220 2.85 -18.04 2.84
CA TRP A 220 3.85 -19.09 2.88
C TRP A 220 3.24 -20.41 2.44
N GLY A 221 3.77 -21.02 1.38
CA GLY A 221 3.37 -22.37 1.01
C GLY A 221 3.38 -22.65 -0.49
N SER A 222 2.81 -23.81 -0.82
CA SER A 222 2.93 -24.42 -2.14
C SER A 222 2.31 -23.60 -3.27
N TYR A 223 1.17 -22.92 -3.04
CA TYR A 223 0.51 -22.10 -4.06
C TYR A 223 1.36 -20.91 -4.47
N ARG A 224 1.98 -20.25 -3.50
CA ARG A 224 2.91 -19.15 -3.69
C ARG A 224 4.14 -19.60 -4.49
N ASP A 225 4.73 -20.76 -4.16
CA ASP A 225 5.88 -21.30 -4.88
C ASP A 225 5.55 -21.73 -6.32
N ALA A 226 4.35 -22.28 -6.54
CA ALA A 226 3.85 -22.54 -7.88
C ALA A 226 3.65 -21.22 -8.65
N GLY A 227 3.10 -20.19 -8.00
CA GLY A 227 2.88 -18.86 -8.56
C GLY A 227 4.15 -18.19 -9.06
N ALA A 228 5.25 -18.26 -8.28
CA ALA A 228 6.56 -17.76 -8.69
C ALA A 228 7.07 -18.42 -9.97
N LYS A 229 6.81 -19.73 -10.15
CA LYS A 229 7.22 -20.52 -11.33
C LYS A 229 6.34 -20.29 -12.56
N VAL A 230 5.14 -19.72 -12.44
CA VAL A 230 4.21 -19.47 -13.57
C VAL A 230 4.88 -18.66 -14.68
N SER A 231 5.74 -17.71 -14.32
CA SER A 231 6.46 -16.87 -15.28
C SER A 231 7.44 -17.67 -16.17
N LYS A 232 8.01 -18.77 -15.65
CA LYS A 232 8.94 -19.65 -16.37
C LYS A 232 8.24 -20.41 -17.49
N TYR A 233 6.97 -20.75 -17.30
CA TYR A 233 6.13 -21.48 -18.26
C TYR A 233 5.46 -20.57 -19.31
N TRP A 234 6.13 -19.49 -19.72
CA TRP A 234 5.55 -18.50 -20.64
C TRP A 234 5.11 -19.10 -21.99
N TYR A 235 5.75 -20.21 -22.42
CA TYR A 235 5.47 -20.92 -23.67
C TYR A 235 4.14 -21.67 -23.67
N LEU A 236 3.54 -21.97 -22.51
CA LEU A 236 2.25 -22.67 -22.40
C LEU A 236 1.04 -21.73 -22.49
N GLY A 237 1.25 -20.44 -22.78
CA GLY A 237 0.18 -19.47 -23.03
C GLY A 237 -0.86 -19.43 -21.90
N PRO A 238 -2.16 -19.69 -22.17
CA PRO A 238 -3.22 -19.65 -21.16
C PRO A 238 -3.14 -20.80 -20.14
N LEU A 239 -2.50 -21.93 -20.50
CA LEU A 239 -2.40 -23.09 -19.61
C LEU A 239 -1.26 -22.97 -18.59
N LYS A 240 -0.39 -21.96 -18.70
CA LYS A 240 0.78 -21.80 -17.84
C LYS A 240 0.47 -21.80 -16.34
N ILE A 241 -0.68 -21.27 -15.93
CA ILE A 241 -1.10 -21.22 -14.52
C ILE A 241 -1.38 -22.64 -14.03
N LYS A 242 -2.30 -23.34 -14.71
CA LYS A 242 -2.65 -24.73 -14.40
C LYS A 242 -1.45 -25.66 -14.49
N ALA A 243 -0.60 -25.47 -15.50
CA ALA A 243 0.61 -26.26 -15.71
C ALA A 243 1.62 -26.06 -14.59
N ALA A 244 1.80 -24.84 -14.07
CA ALA A 244 2.70 -24.59 -12.94
C ALA A 244 2.28 -25.37 -11.70
N HIS A 245 0.99 -25.34 -11.36
CA HIS A 245 0.44 -26.13 -10.25
C HIS A 245 0.54 -27.63 -10.52
N PHE A 246 0.24 -28.07 -11.75
CA PHE A 246 0.36 -29.49 -12.13
C PHE A 246 1.80 -30.00 -11.98
N PHE A 247 2.79 -29.30 -12.55
CA PHE A 247 4.20 -29.69 -12.42
C PHE A 247 4.68 -29.67 -10.97
N ASN A 248 4.15 -28.78 -10.13
CA ASN A 248 4.47 -28.78 -8.70
C ASN A 248 3.97 -30.05 -8.00
N THR A 249 2.77 -30.55 -8.36
CA THR A 249 2.22 -31.82 -7.82
C THR A 249 2.93 -33.08 -8.31
N LEU A 250 3.66 -33.01 -9.43
CA LEU A 250 4.48 -34.12 -9.92
C LEU A 250 5.82 -34.23 -9.21
N LYS A 251 6.37 -33.11 -8.74
CA LYS A 251 7.66 -33.09 -8.04
C LYS A 251 7.53 -33.80 -6.69
N GLU A 252 6.66 -33.27 -5.83
CA GLU A 252 6.43 -33.75 -4.48
C GLU A 252 4.95 -33.57 -4.12
N TRP A 253 4.32 -34.60 -3.55
CA TRP A 253 2.94 -34.52 -3.11
C TRP A 253 2.68 -35.44 -1.90
N PRO A 254 2.03 -34.93 -0.82
CA PRO A 254 1.62 -33.54 -0.58
C PRO A 254 2.79 -32.65 -0.12
N GLN A 255 2.88 -31.41 -0.62
CA GLN A 255 3.83 -30.40 -0.11
C GLN A 255 3.27 -29.80 1.17
N LYS A 256 3.58 -30.45 2.29
CA LYS A 256 3.15 -30.01 3.61
C LYS A 256 4.20 -29.10 4.22
N HIS A 257 3.74 -28.01 4.81
CA HIS A 257 4.54 -27.08 5.57
C HIS A 257 4.16 -27.23 7.05
N LEU A 258 5.16 -27.60 7.86
CA LEU A 258 5.02 -27.74 9.31
C LEU A 258 5.55 -26.47 9.99
N ALA A 259 4.76 -25.90 10.89
CA ALA A 259 5.15 -24.74 11.69
C ALA A 259 4.38 -24.70 13.00
N SER A 260 4.91 -23.98 13.99
CA SER A 260 4.18 -23.64 15.21
C SER A 260 3.72 -22.19 15.14
N LEU A 261 2.43 -21.98 15.38
CA LEU A 261 1.78 -20.68 15.41
C LEU A 261 1.39 -20.35 16.84
N SER A 262 1.90 -19.22 17.33
CA SER A 262 1.41 -18.60 18.55
C SER A 262 0.64 -17.34 18.17
N TYR A 263 -0.58 -17.13 18.66
CA TYR A 263 -1.36 -15.94 18.34
C TYR A 263 -2.12 -15.37 19.54
N LEU A 264 -2.43 -14.08 19.45
CA LEU A 264 -3.25 -13.33 20.40
C LEU A 264 -4.60 -13.01 19.80
N ASP A 265 -5.65 -13.10 20.63
CA ASP A 265 -7.02 -12.79 20.24
C ASP A 265 -7.16 -11.31 19.77
N PRO A 266 -8.27 -10.98 19.06
CA PRO A 266 -8.57 -9.62 18.62
C PRO A 266 -8.50 -8.60 19.76
N THR A 267 -7.95 -7.43 19.46
CA THR A 267 -7.89 -6.33 20.44
C THR A 267 -9.07 -5.39 20.25
N PRO A 268 -9.81 -5.04 21.33
CA PRO A 268 -10.85 -4.03 21.25
C PRO A 268 -10.22 -2.67 20.94
N ARG A 269 -10.88 -1.89 20.09
CA ARG A 269 -10.35 -0.59 19.67
C ARG A 269 -10.23 0.36 20.89
N PRO A 270 -9.05 0.95 21.13
CA PRO A 270 -8.96 2.05 22.09
C PRO A 270 -9.74 3.27 21.56
N PRO A 271 -10.44 4.03 22.42
CA PRO A 271 -11.19 5.21 21.98
C PRO A 271 -10.26 6.16 21.22
N GLU A 272 -10.73 6.72 20.10
CA GLU A 272 -9.96 7.69 19.31
C GLU A 272 -9.72 8.93 20.17
N GLU A 273 -8.55 9.03 20.80
CA GLU A 273 -8.15 10.22 21.52
C GLU A 273 -8.07 11.40 20.53
N PRO A 274 -8.65 12.57 20.85
CA PRO A 274 -8.63 13.71 19.95
C PRO A 274 -7.19 14.13 19.66
N GLU A 275 -6.89 14.30 18.37
CA GLU A 275 -5.54 14.62 17.85
C GLU A 275 -4.97 15.89 18.51
N GLN A 276 -4.17 15.74 19.58
CA GLN A 276 -3.34 16.84 20.05
C GLN A 276 -2.17 16.99 19.08
N LYS A 277 -2.21 18.04 18.25
CA LYS A 277 -1.04 18.52 17.52
C LYS A 277 -0.01 18.95 18.55
N THR A 278 0.97 18.09 18.85
CA THR A 278 2.11 18.50 19.65
C THR A 278 2.82 19.63 18.89
N PRO A 279 2.88 20.86 19.44
CA PRO A 279 3.53 21.96 18.75
C PRO A 279 5.01 21.61 18.57
N ARG A 280 5.53 21.86 17.36
CA ARG A 280 6.92 21.55 17.03
C ARG A 280 7.82 22.29 18.02
N PRO A 281 8.69 21.60 18.78
CA PRO A 281 9.52 22.28 19.75
C PRO A 281 10.43 23.31 19.05
N PRO A 282 10.65 24.49 19.65
CA PRO A 282 11.52 25.53 19.12
C PRO A 282 12.94 25.03 18.86
N LEU A 283 13.65 25.74 17.97
CA LEU A 283 14.93 25.29 17.39
C LEU A 283 16.01 25.00 18.46
N TYR A 284 16.01 25.77 19.56
CA TYR A 284 16.92 25.55 20.69
C TYR A 284 16.66 24.24 21.43
N ILE A 285 15.40 23.81 21.59
CA ILE A 285 15.05 22.51 22.20
C ILE A 285 15.54 21.37 21.30
N ARG A 286 15.53 21.54 19.97
CA ARG A 286 16.03 20.54 19.03
C ARG A 286 17.55 20.44 19.05
N LEU A 287 18.26 21.57 19.10
CA LEU A 287 19.71 21.59 19.30
C LEU A 287 20.09 21.01 20.66
N TYR A 288 19.37 21.37 21.72
CA TYR A 288 19.56 20.80 23.04
C TYR A 288 19.29 19.30 23.07
N LYS A 289 18.20 18.80 22.45
CA LYS A 289 17.93 17.36 22.35
C LYS A 289 18.98 16.61 21.53
N ARG A 290 19.49 17.21 20.46
CA ARG A 290 20.56 16.64 19.63
C ARG A 290 21.90 16.58 20.38
N LEU A 291 22.22 17.61 21.17
CA LEU A 291 23.38 17.63 22.06
C LEU A 291 23.19 16.68 23.25
N ALA A 292 22.01 16.67 23.86
CA ALA A 292 21.66 15.78 24.96
C ALA A 292 21.73 14.32 24.53
N HIS A 293 21.28 13.94 23.33
CA HIS A 293 21.45 12.57 22.80
C HIS A 293 22.91 12.15 22.59
N TYR A 294 23.84 13.10 22.44
CA TYR A 294 25.27 12.80 22.34
C TYR A 294 25.90 12.55 23.74
N TRP A 295 25.27 13.04 24.81
CA TRP A 295 25.80 13.01 26.19
C TRP A 295 24.98 12.13 27.14
N THR A 296 23.74 11.79 26.77
CA THR A 296 22.90 10.85 27.53
C THR A 296 23.08 9.45 26.97
N PRO A 297 23.51 8.48 27.80
CA PRO A 297 23.30 7.09 27.44
C PRO A 297 21.81 6.87 27.20
N VAL A 298 21.45 6.16 26.14
CA VAL A 298 20.07 5.79 25.80
C VAL A 298 19.42 5.29 27.10
N PRO A 299 18.35 5.96 27.60
CA PRO A 299 17.66 5.45 28.77
C PRO A 299 17.26 4.01 28.47
N LYS A 300 17.75 3.07 29.28
CA LYS A 300 17.19 1.71 29.25
C LYS A 300 15.70 1.90 29.48
N GLU A 301 14.90 1.60 28.47
CA GLU A 301 13.45 1.59 28.60
C GLU A 301 13.14 0.72 29.81
N ILE A 302 12.57 1.34 30.86
CA ILE A 302 12.05 0.59 31.99
C ILE A 302 11.02 -0.34 31.36
N PRO A 303 11.18 -1.68 31.47
CA PRO A 303 10.19 -2.60 30.94
C PRO A 303 8.87 -2.23 31.60
N LYS A 304 7.90 -1.77 30.81
CA LYS A 304 6.52 -1.73 31.28
C LYS A 304 6.22 -3.15 31.79
N GLU A 305 5.67 -3.28 32.99
CA GLU A 305 5.16 -4.55 33.49
C GLU A 305 4.23 -5.13 32.42
N VAL A 306 4.74 -6.11 31.68
CA VAL A 306 3.97 -6.81 30.65
C VAL A 306 3.05 -7.72 31.44
N THR A 307 1.77 -7.37 31.52
CA THR A 307 0.73 -8.35 31.86
C THR A 307 0.96 -9.57 30.99
N PRO A 308 1.06 -10.80 31.55
CA PRO A 308 1.36 -11.98 30.75
C PRO A 308 0.29 -12.13 29.67
N GLU A 309 0.66 -11.81 28.43
CA GLU A 309 -0.21 -11.93 27.27
C GLU A 309 -0.53 -13.42 27.10
N ALA A 310 -1.81 -13.80 27.12
CA ALA A 310 -2.22 -15.19 27.02
C ALA A 310 -2.10 -15.68 25.56
N TRP A 311 -0.90 -16.09 25.17
CA TRP A 311 -0.64 -16.68 23.85
C TRP A 311 -1.33 -18.03 23.71
N ARG A 312 -2.06 -18.22 22.61
CA ARG A 312 -2.56 -19.53 22.21
C ARG A 312 -1.59 -20.15 21.21
N GLU A 313 -1.13 -21.35 21.51
CA GLU A 313 -0.19 -22.08 20.68
C GLU A 313 -0.90 -23.21 19.92
N MET A 314 -0.53 -23.38 18.66
CA MET A 314 -1.06 -24.42 17.79
C MET A 314 0.02 -24.90 16.83
N GLN A 315 0.07 -26.21 16.62
CA GLN A 315 0.90 -26.83 15.60
C GLN A 315 0.14 -26.84 14.27
N LEU A 316 0.78 -26.37 13.22
CA LEU A 316 0.22 -26.27 11.88
C LEU A 316 0.86 -27.32 10.96
N SER A 317 0.00 -28.06 10.25
CA SER A 317 0.36 -28.83 9.05
C SER A 317 -0.56 -28.37 7.93
N ALA A 318 -0.04 -27.56 7.01
CA ALA A 318 -0.83 -26.88 5.99
C ALA A 318 -0.13 -26.89 4.63
N ILE A 319 -0.92 -26.77 3.56
CA ILE A 319 -0.37 -26.56 2.21
C ILE A 319 0.02 -25.10 2.00
N GLU A 320 -0.77 -24.18 2.55
CA GLU A 320 -0.47 -22.75 2.55
C GLU A 320 -0.99 -22.11 3.84
N PHE A 321 -0.15 -21.23 4.38
CA PHE A 321 -0.42 -20.34 5.47
C PHE A 321 -0.46 -18.91 4.94
N SER A 322 -1.49 -18.15 5.29
CA SER A 322 -1.59 -16.75 4.89
C SER A 322 -2.12 -15.88 6.03
N VAL A 323 -1.52 -14.71 6.17
CA VAL A 323 -1.94 -13.66 7.11
C VAL A 323 -2.31 -12.44 6.29
N THR A 324 -3.55 -11.99 6.41
CA THR A 324 -4.09 -10.92 5.56
C THR A 324 -4.75 -9.84 6.39
N THR A 325 -4.67 -8.60 5.91
CA THR A 325 -5.42 -7.49 6.49
C THR A 325 -6.86 -7.50 6.03
N GLN A 326 -7.72 -6.75 6.72
CA GLN A 326 -9.09 -6.52 6.30
C GLN A 326 -9.23 -5.40 5.27
N ASN A 327 -8.12 -4.88 4.74
CA ASN A 327 -8.14 -3.73 3.83
C ASN A 327 -8.95 -3.99 2.56
N ARG A 328 -9.21 -5.25 2.19
CA ARG A 328 -10.07 -5.59 1.05
C ARG A 328 -11.56 -5.29 1.27
N HIS A 329 -12.05 -5.57 2.47
CA HIS A 329 -13.44 -5.32 2.88
C HIS A 329 -13.41 -4.42 4.11
N LEU A 330 -12.90 -3.21 3.91
CA LEU A 330 -12.71 -2.25 4.98
C LEU A 330 -14.06 -1.77 5.52
N ASP A 331 -14.40 -2.19 6.74
CA ASP A 331 -15.49 -1.61 7.51
C ASP A 331 -14.94 -0.59 8.51
N LEU A 332 -15.26 0.68 8.30
CA LEU A 332 -14.82 1.77 9.15
C LEU A 332 -15.56 1.81 10.50
N LYS A 333 -16.68 1.09 10.65
CA LYS A 333 -17.49 1.04 11.89
C LYS A 333 -17.12 -0.10 12.83
N ARG A 334 -16.28 -1.05 12.39
CA ARG A 334 -15.89 -2.21 13.20
C ARG A 334 -15.39 -1.78 14.58
N THR A 335 -15.70 -2.55 15.63
CA THR A 335 -15.30 -2.26 17.03
C THR A 335 -13.97 -2.91 17.43
N GLU A 336 -13.56 -3.95 16.71
CA GLU A 336 -12.36 -4.72 16.97
C GLU A 336 -11.38 -4.58 15.80
N ASP A 337 -10.09 -4.56 16.12
CA ASP A 337 -9.03 -4.52 15.12
C ASP A 337 -8.28 -5.87 15.14
N PHE A 338 -8.36 -6.60 14.03
CA PHE A 338 -7.74 -7.92 13.86
C PHE A 338 -7.30 -8.16 12.41
N MET A 339 -6.31 -9.04 12.24
CA MET A 339 -5.89 -9.63 10.98
C MET A 339 -6.48 -11.03 10.83
N ASN A 340 -6.69 -11.45 9.59
CA ASN A 340 -7.20 -12.77 9.28
C ASN A 340 -6.02 -13.71 9.03
N ILE A 341 -6.03 -14.86 9.69
CA ILE A 341 -5.07 -15.93 9.47
C ILE A 341 -5.84 -17.07 8.81
N CYS A 342 -5.48 -17.42 7.58
CA CYS A 342 -6.07 -18.54 6.85
C CYS A 342 -5.04 -19.67 6.76
N ILE A 343 -5.40 -20.83 7.32
CA ILE A 343 -4.62 -22.07 7.31
C ILE A 343 -5.34 -23.05 6.39
N GLU A 344 -4.72 -23.41 5.28
CA GLU A 344 -5.31 -24.32 4.32
C GLU A 344 -4.91 -25.79 4.60
N PRO A 345 -5.88 -26.72 4.69
CA PRO A 345 -5.62 -28.10 5.12
C PRO A 345 -4.71 -28.85 4.15
N ASP A 346 -4.07 -29.90 4.67
CA ASP A 346 -3.17 -30.77 3.93
C ASP A 346 -3.83 -31.99 3.28
N SER A 347 -5.15 -32.14 3.43
CA SER A 347 -5.97 -33.26 2.93
C SER A 347 -6.57 -33.03 1.53
N ILE A 348 -6.19 -31.93 0.87
CA ILE A 348 -6.74 -31.53 -0.45
C ILE A 348 -6.30 -32.52 -1.53
N SER A 349 -7.14 -32.77 -2.54
CA SER A 349 -6.79 -33.61 -3.70
C SER A 349 -5.95 -32.86 -4.75
N LYS A 350 -5.17 -33.58 -5.58
CA LYS A 350 -4.36 -32.94 -6.64
C LYS A 350 -5.20 -32.10 -7.62
N GLY A 351 -6.36 -32.60 -8.01
CA GLY A 351 -7.25 -31.89 -8.94
C GLY A 351 -7.81 -30.60 -8.32
N GLU A 352 -8.19 -30.67 -7.05
CA GLU A 352 -8.66 -29.51 -6.30
C GLU A 352 -7.54 -28.50 -6.05
N TYR A 353 -6.32 -28.95 -5.77
CA TYR A 353 -5.14 -28.09 -5.68
C TYR A 353 -4.93 -27.27 -6.96
N ILE A 354 -4.99 -27.90 -8.14
CA ILE A 354 -4.78 -27.16 -9.41
C ILE A 354 -5.91 -26.15 -9.66
N LYS A 355 -7.16 -26.49 -9.32
CA LYS A 355 -8.31 -25.60 -9.44
C LYS A 355 -8.19 -24.40 -8.50
N ARG A 356 -7.93 -24.65 -7.21
CA ARG A 356 -7.73 -23.62 -6.16
C ARG A 356 -6.52 -22.75 -6.48
N GLY A 357 -5.42 -23.33 -6.94
CA GLY A 357 -4.22 -22.58 -7.33
C GLY A 357 -4.47 -21.59 -8.45
N SER A 358 -5.29 -21.98 -9.44
CA SER A 358 -5.70 -21.06 -10.51
C SER A 358 -6.52 -19.88 -9.99
N GLN A 359 -7.45 -20.14 -9.05
CA GLN A 359 -8.24 -19.09 -8.39
C GLN A 359 -7.36 -18.19 -7.53
N LYS A 360 -6.41 -18.75 -6.77
CA LYS A 360 -5.47 -18.00 -5.92
C LYS A 360 -4.47 -17.14 -6.70
N MET A 361 -4.24 -17.43 -7.97
CA MET A 361 -3.43 -16.58 -8.85
C MET A 361 -4.18 -15.32 -9.30
N GLU A 362 -5.50 -15.39 -9.41
CA GLU A 362 -6.35 -14.23 -9.66
C GLU A 362 -6.63 -13.48 -8.37
N ASP A 363 -6.90 -14.23 -7.30
CA ASP A 363 -7.19 -13.73 -5.97
C ASP A 363 -6.31 -14.37 -4.88
N PRO A 364 -5.14 -13.77 -4.59
CA PRO A 364 -4.18 -14.25 -3.59
C PRO A 364 -4.72 -14.44 -2.17
N HIS A 365 -5.80 -13.74 -1.82
CA HIS A 365 -6.33 -13.68 -0.45
C HIS A 365 -7.61 -14.50 -0.28
N LEU A 366 -8.03 -15.22 -1.32
CA LEU A 366 -9.15 -16.15 -1.24
C LEU A 366 -8.84 -17.25 -0.22
N CYS A 367 -9.70 -17.39 0.80
CA CYS A 367 -9.65 -18.49 1.76
C CYS A 367 -10.70 -19.55 1.34
N PRO A 368 -10.28 -20.71 0.79
CA PRO A 368 -11.21 -21.70 0.27
C PRO A 368 -12.02 -22.42 1.36
N GLU A 369 -13.16 -23.00 0.97
CA GLU A 369 -13.99 -23.82 1.86
C GLU A 369 -13.20 -25.00 2.47
N GLY A 370 -13.38 -25.20 3.77
CA GLY A 370 -12.62 -26.17 4.57
C GLY A 370 -11.30 -25.65 5.15
N SER A 371 -10.91 -24.40 4.86
CA SER A 371 -9.77 -23.76 5.51
C SER A 371 -10.14 -23.28 6.92
N GLN A 372 -9.18 -23.35 7.84
CA GLN A 372 -9.35 -22.80 9.17
C GLN A 372 -8.98 -21.31 9.14
N CYS A 373 -9.96 -20.45 9.42
CA CYS A 373 -9.79 -19.00 9.50
C CYS A 373 -9.80 -18.56 10.97
N LEU A 374 -8.74 -17.89 11.39
CA LEU A 374 -8.58 -17.35 12.74
C LEU A 374 -8.47 -15.83 12.67
N GLN A 375 -8.92 -15.17 13.72
CA GLN A 375 -8.80 -13.73 13.88
C GLN A 375 -7.79 -13.46 14.99
N ALA A 376 -6.80 -12.64 14.71
CA ALA A 376 -5.72 -12.35 15.66
C ALA A 376 -5.29 -10.89 15.59
N SER A 377 -4.72 -10.36 16.66
CA SER A 377 -4.09 -9.03 16.65
C SER A 377 -2.57 -9.11 16.39
N ARG A 378 -1.95 -10.18 16.88
CA ARG A 378 -0.52 -10.49 16.77
C ARG A 378 -0.33 -12.00 16.60
N CYS A 379 0.63 -12.42 15.81
CA CYS A 379 1.03 -13.82 15.72
C CYS A 379 2.54 -13.97 15.56
N ILE A 380 3.05 -15.12 15.98
CA ILE A 380 4.44 -15.54 15.82
C ILE A 380 4.40 -16.85 15.06
N LEU A 381 5.05 -16.87 13.90
CA LEU A 381 5.27 -18.06 13.11
C LEU A 381 6.68 -18.57 13.39
N GLN A 382 6.78 -19.71 14.06
CA GLN A 382 8.03 -20.42 14.28
C GLN A 382 8.14 -21.58 13.29
N LEU A 383 9.32 -21.71 12.71
CA LEU A 383 9.62 -22.64 11.63
C LEU A 383 10.73 -23.59 12.08
N PRO A 384 10.71 -24.86 11.69
CA PRO A 384 11.83 -25.78 11.90
C PRO A 384 13.12 -25.25 11.27
N GLU A 385 14.28 -25.47 11.92
CA GLU A 385 15.57 -24.85 11.54
C GLU A 385 16.03 -25.19 10.11
N ASP A 386 15.65 -26.34 9.56
CA ASP A 386 16.02 -26.81 8.21
C ASP A 386 15.03 -26.40 7.11
N THR A 387 14.12 -25.48 7.39
CA THR A 387 13.06 -25.10 6.44
C THR A 387 13.60 -24.16 5.36
N GLU A 388 14.02 -24.71 4.24
CA GLU A 388 14.33 -23.92 3.04
C GLU A 388 13.04 -23.50 2.32
N GLY A 389 13.01 -22.24 1.87
CA GLY A 389 11.90 -21.72 1.08
C GLY A 389 11.85 -20.20 1.13
N PHE A 390 10.78 -19.65 0.58
CA PHE A 390 10.57 -18.21 0.58
C PHE A 390 9.16 -17.84 1.07
N LEU A 391 9.07 -16.76 1.81
CA LEU A 391 7.85 -16.07 2.23
C LEU A 391 7.48 -15.04 1.15
N ALA A 392 6.20 -14.83 0.89
CA ALA A 392 5.75 -13.72 0.06
C ALA A 392 5.09 -12.65 0.93
N VAL A 393 5.57 -11.41 0.86
CA VAL A 393 4.99 -10.25 1.53
C VAL A 393 4.56 -9.26 0.45
N ASP A 394 3.26 -8.95 0.33
CA ASP A 394 2.70 -8.03 -0.69
C ASP A 394 3.20 -8.27 -2.14
N SER A 395 3.50 -9.53 -2.49
CA SER A 395 4.05 -10.00 -3.78
C SER A 395 5.58 -9.93 -3.96
N GLU A 396 6.34 -9.50 -2.95
CA GLU A 396 7.80 -9.62 -2.91
C GLU A 396 8.23 -10.89 -2.18
N GLU A 397 9.38 -11.43 -2.59
CA GLU A 397 9.92 -12.68 -2.05
C GLU A 397 10.96 -12.39 -0.95
N TYR A 398 10.76 -12.99 0.22
CA TYR A 398 11.65 -12.92 1.37
C TYR A 398 12.11 -14.32 1.74
N GLU A 399 13.31 -14.47 2.28
CA GLU A 399 13.78 -15.76 2.79
C GLU A 399 12.94 -16.21 4.00
N VAL A 400 12.66 -17.52 4.09
CA VAL A 400 11.91 -18.09 5.20
C VAL A 400 12.71 -17.93 6.50
N MET A 401 12.08 -17.32 7.50
CA MET A 401 12.62 -17.23 8.85
C MET A 401 11.48 -17.11 9.86
N PRO A 402 11.71 -17.43 11.14
CA PRO A 402 10.74 -17.15 12.18
C PRO A 402 10.37 -15.66 12.19
N VAL A 403 9.08 -15.37 12.09
CA VAL A 403 8.56 -14.01 11.97
C VAL A 403 7.50 -13.74 13.03
N GLU A 404 7.60 -12.56 13.62
CA GLU A 404 6.54 -11.97 14.41
C GLU A 404 5.75 -11.00 13.53
N VAL A 405 4.43 -11.20 13.45
CA VAL A 405 3.50 -10.35 12.71
C VAL A 405 2.60 -9.62 13.69
N LYS A 406 2.56 -8.30 13.59
CA LYS A 406 1.73 -7.42 14.43
C LYS A 406 0.87 -6.52 13.55
N LEU A 407 -0.42 -6.44 13.85
CA LEU A 407 -1.31 -5.47 13.20
C LEU A 407 -1.09 -4.06 13.77
N LEU A 408 -0.95 -3.08 12.88
CA LEU A 408 -0.95 -1.65 13.16
C LEU A 408 -2.25 -1.06 12.57
N PRO A 409 -3.31 -0.91 13.38
CA PRO A 409 -4.59 -0.46 12.88
C PRO A 409 -4.53 1.01 12.44
N ARG A 410 -5.16 1.32 11.29
CA ARG A 410 -5.35 2.69 10.76
C ARG A 410 -4.07 3.54 10.71
N LYS A 411 -2.91 2.90 10.56
CA LYS A 411 -1.60 3.56 10.68
C LYS A 411 -1.34 4.56 9.56
N LEU A 412 -1.82 4.28 8.35
CA LEU A 412 -1.57 5.09 7.15
C LEU A 412 -2.88 5.61 6.56
N ARG A 413 -2.82 6.76 5.89
CA ARG A 413 -3.95 7.35 5.17
C ARG A 413 -3.72 7.23 3.67
N PHE A 414 -4.70 6.70 2.94
CA PHE A 414 -4.66 6.53 1.50
C PHE A 414 -5.73 7.37 0.81
N PHE A 415 -5.42 7.89 -0.38
CA PHE A 415 -6.43 8.51 -1.22
C PHE A 415 -7.32 7.47 -1.89
N CYS A 416 -8.63 7.66 -1.84
CA CYS A 416 -9.63 6.76 -2.41
C CYS A 416 -10.66 7.53 -3.25
N ASP A 417 -11.42 6.80 -4.08
CA ASP A 417 -12.61 7.37 -4.72
C ASP A 417 -13.70 7.63 -3.66
N ALA A 418 -14.43 8.74 -3.80
CA ALA A 418 -15.50 9.13 -2.88
C ALA A 418 -16.60 8.04 -2.78
N ARG A 419 -16.94 7.38 -3.90
CA ARG A 419 -17.96 6.33 -3.93
C ARG A 419 -17.55 5.10 -3.13
N LYS A 420 -16.27 4.72 -3.23
CA LYS A 420 -15.70 3.61 -2.43
C LYS A 420 -15.72 3.95 -0.95
N LYS A 421 -15.39 5.18 -0.59
CA LYS A 421 -15.47 5.66 0.80
C LYS A 421 -16.89 5.59 1.35
N GLU A 422 -17.89 6.01 0.58
CA GLU A 422 -19.30 5.91 0.98
C GLU A 422 -19.72 4.44 1.21
N GLN A 423 -19.32 3.52 0.32
CA GLN A 423 -19.56 2.08 0.50
C GLN A 423 -18.92 1.54 1.79
N MET A 424 -17.68 1.93 2.09
CA MET A 424 -16.97 1.53 3.32
C MET A 424 -17.60 2.11 4.59
N LEU A 425 -18.24 3.28 4.51
CA LEU A 425 -18.94 3.93 5.63
C LEU A 425 -20.35 3.36 5.85
N GLN A 426 -21.03 2.95 4.78
CA GLN A 426 -22.36 2.34 4.89
C GLN A 426 -22.31 0.95 5.53
N GLY A 427 -21.15 0.29 5.50
CA GLY A 427 -20.96 -1.07 5.98
C GLY A 427 -21.51 -2.07 4.97
N ALA A 428 -20.84 -3.20 4.77
CA ALA A 428 -21.43 -4.31 4.01
C ALA A 428 -22.71 -4.74 4.74
N SER A 429 -23.87 -4.40 4.16
CA SER A 429 -25.18 -4.82 4.64
C SER A 429 -25.40 -6.30 4.34
#